data_AF-A0A382ATB9-F1
#
_entry.id   AF-A0A382ATB9-F1
#
_cell.length_a   1.000
_cell.length_b   1.000
_cell.length_c   1.000
_cell.angle_alpha   90.00
_cell.angle_beta   90.00
_cell.angle_gamma   90.00
#
_symmetry.space_group_name_H-M   'P 1'
#
loop_
_entity.id
_entity.type
_entity.pdbx_description
1 polymer ?
#
loop_
_entity_poly.entity_id
_entity_poly.type
_entity_poly.pdbx_seq_one_letter_code
_entity_poly.pdbx_strand_id
1 'polypeptide(L)'
;HGHTFTPSPDGLFAVGEVENQWQPLRLFDLRDAWSPAGNPVVSRAISAWTADYQNLSHNHEVRWPFVFVSAYEDGLQVFSMFDPYNPRTVAYYDTYPGPHMARGHGNVNLGAWGVDVRNADGLIVVSDMVSGLWTFKMEGFPGWDGRNWSMPNISSAQDWDNGPRGPQPRTTSDGEKGN
;
A
#
# COMPACT_ATOMS: atom_id res chain seq x y z
N HIS A 1 -4.73 -5.16 17.56
CA HIS A 1 -5.89 -5.11 16.66
C HIS A 1 -5.44 -4.49 15.35
N GLY A 2 -5.81 -5.09 14.22
CA GLY A 2 -5.60 -4.53 12.89
C GLY A 2 -6.83 -4.80 12.04
N HIS A 3 -7.21 -3.80 11.24
CA HIS A 3 -8.43 -3.73 10.45
C HIS A 3 -8.22 -4.29 9.04
N THR A 4 -7.15 -3.88 8.36
CA THR A 4 -6.79 -4.30 7.00
C THR A 4 -5.33 -4.72 6.97
N PHE A 5 -5.00 -5.77 6.22
CA PHE A 5 -3.62 -6.22 6.03
C PHE A 5 -3.36 -6.58 4.57
N THR A 6 -2.23 -6.10 4.05
CA THR A 6 -1.79 -6.42 2.69
C THR A 6 -0.29 -6.75 2.69
N PRO A 7 0.11 -7.99 2.31
CA PRO A 7 1.50 -8.31 2.10
C PRO A 7 2.02 -7.65 0.81
N SER A 8 3.31 -7.35 0.80
CA SER A 8 4.06 -7.08 -0.43
C SER A 8 4.02 -8.30 -1.38
N PRO A 9 4.19 -8.09 -2.70
CA PRO A 9 4.08 -9.17 -3.69
C PRO A 9 5.00 -10.37 -3.48
N ASP A 10 6.18 -10.17 -2.88
CA ASP A 10 7.13 -11.22 -2.54
C ASP A 10 6.86 -11.88 -1.17
N GLY A 11 5.88 -11.35 -0.43
CA GLY A 11 5.50 -11.82 0.90
C GLY A 11 6.50 -11.48 2.01
N LEU A 12 7.52 -10.66 1.74
CA LEU A 12 8.59 -10.40 2.72
C LEU A 12 8.24 -9.26 3.69
N PHE A 13 7.38 -8.34 3.27
CA PHE A 13 6.85 -7.26 4.10
C PHE A 13 5.32 -7.27 4.10
N ALA A 14 4.71 -6.64 5.09
CA ALA A 14 3.27 -6.37 5.09
C ALA A 14 2.94 -5.01 5.70
N VAL A 15 1.85 -4.41 5.24
CA VAL A 15 1.24 -3.22 5.82
C VAL A 15 0.00 -3.64 6.58
N GLY A 16 -0.15 -3.11 7.80
CA GLY A 16 -1.33 -3.30 8.63
C GLY A 16 -1.95 -1.97 9.02
N GLU A 17 -3.24 -1.82 8.78
CA GLU A 17 -4.07 -0.72 9.25
C GLU A 17 -4.66 -1.07 10.61
N VAL A 18 -4.79 -0.08 11.50
CA VAL A 18 -5.42 -0.24 12.83
C VAL A 18 -6.84 0.33 12.84
N GLU A 19 -7.13 1.29 11.96
CA GLU A 19 -8.36 2.10 11.94
C GLU A 19 -8.64 2.73 13.31
N ASN A 20 -7.64 3.45 13.83
CA ASN A 20 -7.77 4.22 15.06
C ASN A 20 -7.07 5.57 14.86
N GLN A 21 -7.79 6.67 15.10
CA GLN A 21 -7.37 8.05 14.78
C GLN A 21 -5.93 8.37 15.21
N TRP A 22 -5.47 7.80 16.32
CA TRP A 22 -4.16 8.11 16.88
C TRP A 22 -3.11 7.04 16.58
N GLN A 23 -3.42 6.08 15.72
CA GLN A 23 -2.56 4.95 15.40
C GLN A 23 -2.15 5.00 13.92
N PRO A 24 -0.85 4.97 13.64
CA PRO A 24 -0.37 4.88 12.27
C PRO A 24 -0.61 3.50 11.69
N LEU A 25 -0.56 3.40 10.36
CA LEU A 25 -0.32 2.14 9.68
C LEU A 25 1.04 1.61 10.11
N ARG A 26 1.15 0.29 10.21
CA ARG A 26 2.34 -0.39 10.69
C ARG A 26 2.91 -1.27 9.60
N LEU A 27 4.23 -1.21 9.43
CA LEU A 27 4.94 -2.05 8.49
C LEU A 27 5.62 -3.18 9.25
N PHE A 28 5.52 -4.39 8.72
CA PHE A 28 6.03 -5.60 9.33
C PHE A 28 7.02 -6.28 8.40
N ASP A 29 8.11 -6.80 8.96
CA ASP A 29 9.03 -7.71 8.29
C ASP A 29 8.60 -9.14 8.57
N LEU A 30 8.32 -9.89 7.51
CA LEU A 30 7.80 -11.25 7.56
C LEU A 30 8.88 -12.31 7.29
N ARG A 31 10.13 -11.91 7.00
CA ARG A 31 11.19 -12.84 6.57
C ARG A 31 11.46 -13.95 7.57
N ASP A 32 11.54 -13.62 8.86
CA ASP A 32 11.71 -14.63 9.91
C ASP A 32 10.46 -15.53 9.97
N ALA A 33 9.28 -14.93 10.06
CA ALA A 33 8.01 -15.65 10.20
C ALA A 33 7.66 -16.56 9.02
N TRP A 34 8.17 -16.25 7.82
CA TRP A 34 7.97 -17.05 6.61
C TRP A 34 9.10 -18.06 6.35
N SER A 35 10.17 -18.03 7.15
CA SER A 35 11.28 -18.97 6.99
C SER A 35 10.93 -20.36 7.56
N PRO A 36 11.52 -21.46 7.02
CA PRO A 36 11.18 -22.83 7.45
C PRO A 36 11.36 -23.13 8.95
N ALA A 37 12.21 -22.39 9.64
CA ALA A 37 12.53 -22.58 11.06
C ALA A 37 12.29 -21.32 11.91
N GLY A 38 11.69 -20.27 11.34
CA GLY A 38 11.52 -19.00 12.03
C GLY A 38 10.27 -18.96 12.89
N ASN A 39 10.09 -17.86 13.61
CA ASN A 39 8.99 -17.69 14.52
C ASN A 39 7.75 -17.16 13.78
N PRO A 40 6.63 -17.90 13.71
CA PRO A 40 5.44 -17.45 12.99
C PRO A 40 4.76 -16.22 13.62
N VAL A 41 5.19 -15.81 14.82
CA VAL A 41 4.64 -14.64 15.53
C VAL A 41 5.50 -13.40 15.28
N VAL A 42 5.00 -12.47 14.47
CA VAL A 42 5.56 -11.13 14.34
C VAL A 42 4.99 -10.22 15.42
N SER A 43 5.80 -9.88 16.43
CA SER A 43 5.35 -9.13 17.60
C SER A 43 5.60 -7.61 17.52
N ARG A 44 6.37 -7.16 16.53
CA ARG A 44 6.78 -5.74 16.40
C ARG A 44 6.74 -5.30 14.95
N ALA A 45 6.22 -4.11 14.73
CA ALA A 45 6.38 -3.40 13.48
C ALA A 45 7.84 -2.91 13.34
N ILE A 46 8.35 -2.87 12.11
CA ILE A 46 9.68 -2.31 11.78
C ILE A 46 9.64 -0.79 11.61
N SER A 47 8.48 -0.26 11.23
CA SER A 47 8.23 1.18 11.08
C SER A 47 6.73 1.46 11.10
N ALA A 48 6.37 2.73 10.95
CA ALA A 48 5.00 3.18 10.90
C ALA A 48 4.84 4.39 9.98
N TRP A 49 3.64 4.61 9.46
CA TRP A 49 3.31 5.76 8.63
C TRP A 49 1.92 6.32 8.97
N THR A 50 1.81 7.65 8.97
CA THR A 50 0.55 8.40 9.07
C THR A 50 0.70 9.70 8.27
N ALA A 51 -0.35 10.11 7.55
CA ALA A 51 -0.37 11.39 6.83
C ALA A 51 -0.54 12.55 7.82
N ASP A 52 -1.64 12.53 8.57
CA ASP A 52 -1.87 13.37 9.74
C ASP A 52 -2.36 12.49 10.89
N TYR A 53 -1.66 12.55 12.03
CA TYR A 53 -2.02 11.79 13.23
C TYR A 53 -3.33 12.29 13.88
N GLN A 54 -3.86 13.44 13.43
CA GLN A 54 -5.15 13.98 13.86
C GLN A 54 -6.32 13.44 13.07
N ASN A 55 -6.07 12.84 11.91
CA ASN A 55 -7.07 12.22 11.04
C ASN A 55 -6.98 10.70 11.13
N LEU A 56 -7.70 9.99 10.27
CA LEU A 56 -7.84 8.54 10.37
C LEU A 56 -7.71 7.88 9.00
N SER A 57 -6.80 6.92 8.90
CA SER A 57 -6.70 6.02 7.76
C SER A 57 -7.69 4.86 7.88
N HIS A 58 -8.27 4.41 6.75
CA HIS A 58 -9.35 3.42 6.74
C HIS A 58 -8.98 2.11 6.02
N ASN A 59 -8.60 2.19 4.75
CA ASN A 59 -8.16 1.04 3.95
C ASN A 59 -6.93 1.40 3.13
N HIS A 60 -6.27 0.37 2.58
CA HIS A 60 -5.14 0.56 1.70
C HIS A 60 -4.99 -0.55 0.66
N GLU A 61 -4.31 -0.22 -0.43
CA GLU A 61 -3.91 -1.11 -1.51
C GLU A 61 -2.41 -1.02 -1.74
N VAL A 62 -1.75 -2.16 -1.95
CA VAL A 62 -0.30 -2.23 -2.18
C VAL A 62 0.01 -2.53 -3.64
N ARG A 63 0.80 -1.66 -4.27
CA ARG A 63 1.43 -1.85 -5.57
C ARG A 63 2.90 -1.48 -5.44
N TRP A 64 3.69 -2.45 -4.99
CA TRP A 64 5.06 -2.22 -4.55
C TRP A 64 5.84 -1.31 -5.52
N PRO A 65 6.47 -0.23 -5.03
CA PRO A 65 6.66 0.13 -3.62
C PRO A 65 5.61 1.10 -3.08
N PHE A 66 4.51 1.36 -3.79
CA PHE A 66 3.49 2.33 -3.39
C PHE A 66 2.38 1.68 -2.57
N VAL A 67 1.88 2.44 -1.60
CA VAL A 67 0.69 2.12 -0.82
C VAL A 67 -0.29 3.26 -1.00
N PHE A 68 -1.46 2.93 -1.52
CA PHE A 68 -2.56 3.86 -1.75
C PHE A 68 -3.54 3.69 -0.60
N VAL A 69 -3.88 4.76 0.09
CA VAL A 69 -4.65 4.75 1.32
C VAL A 69 -5.89 5.61 1.12
N SER A 70 -7.07 5.04 1.41
CA SER A 70 -8.27 5.84 1.65
C SER A 70 -8.27 6.25 3.12
N ALA A 71 -8.28 7.56 3.37
CA ALA A 71 -8.02 8.10 4.69
C ALA A 71 -9.09 9.11 5.12
N TYR A 72 -10.37 8.74 5.08
CA TYR A 72 -11.50 9.57 5.53
C TYR A 72 -11.30 11.05 5.14
N GLU A 73 -11.13 11.96 6.11
CA GLU A 73 -11.00 13.40 5.87
C GLU A 73 -9.71 13.78 5.12
N ASP A 74 -8.64 12.98 5.20
CA ASP A 74 -7.41 13.16 4.43
C ASP A 74 -7.55 12.75 2.95
N GLY A 75 -8.67 12.15 2.55
CA GLY A 75 -8.92 11.73 1.17
C GLY A 75 -7.98 10.61 0.70
N LEU A 76 -7.43 10.77 -0.50
CA LEU A 76 -6.42 9.86 -1.05
C LEU A 76 -5.04 10.23 -0.50
N GLN A 77 -4.37 9.28 0.11
CA GLN A 77 -2.97 9.40 0.50
C GLN A 77 -2.14 8.32 -0.20
N VAL A 78 -0.92 8.65 -0.61
CA VAL A 78 0.01 7.68 -1.20
C VAL A 78 1.36 7.80 -0.53
N PHE A 79 1.84 6.70 0.04
CA PHE A 79 3.19 6.63 0.58
C PHE A 79 4.02 5.54 -0.09
N SER A 80 5.33 5.71 -0.02
CA SER A 80 6.30 4.77 -0.56
C SER A 80 6.95 3.93 0.53
N MET A 81 7.14 2.65 0.22
CA MET A 81 7.90 1.65 0.96
C MET A 81 9.20 1.28 0.26
N PHE A 82 9.77 2.16 -0.58
CA PHE A 82 11.10 1.93 -1.16
C PHE A 82 12.15 1.63 -0.08
N ASP A 83 12.05 2.34 1.05
CA ASP A 83 12.69 1.99 2.31
C ASP A 83 11.59 1.67 3.34
N PRO A 84 11.27 0.39 3.58
CA PRO A 84 10.24 -0.01 4.55
C PRO A 84 10.55 0.41 5.99
N TYR A 85 11.78 0.79 6.32
CA TYR A 85 12.13 1.31 7.65
C TYR A 85 11.86 2.81 7.78
N ASN A 86 11.69 3.52 6.66
CA ASN A 86 11.45 4.96 6.61
C ASN A 86 10.42 5.32 5.52
N PRO A 87 9.15 4.90 5.69
CA PRO A 87 8.10 5.17 4.71
C PRO A 87 7.82 6.67 4.58
N ARG A 88 7.50 7.14 3.36
CA ARG A 88 7.30 8.57 3.07
C ARG A 88 6.08 8.82 2.20
N THR A 89 5.29 9.84 2.52
CA THR A 89 4.23 10.34 1.65
C THR A 89 4.84 10.89 0.36
N VAL A 90 4.29 10.47 -0.78
CA VAL A 90 4.76 10.85 -2.13
C VAL A 90 3.69 11.53 -2.98
N ALA A 91 2.41 11.33 -2.66
CA ALA A 91 1.30 12.04 -3.27
C ALA A 91 0.10 12.04 -2.32
N TYR A 92 -0.81 12.99 -2.52
CA TYR A 92 -2.09 13.04 -1.81
C TYR A 92 -3.10 13.89 -2.58
N TYR A 93 -4.37 13.70 -2.28
CA TYR A 93 -5.45 14.59 -2.69
C TYR A 93 -6.59 14.53 -1.68
N ASP A 94 -6.99 15.69 -1.16
CA ASP A 94 -8.11 15.82 -0.24
C ASP A 94 -9.45 15.73 -1.00
N THR A 95 -10.19 14.66 -0.76
CA THR A 95 -11.53 14.44 -1.36
C THR A 95 -12.66 14.95 -0.46
N TYR A 96 -12.36 15.35 0.77
CA TYR A 96 -13.35 15.76 1.75
C TYR A 96 -13.63 17.27 1.64
N PRO A 97 -14.87 17.68 1.32
CA PRO A 97 -15.19 19.09 1.09
C PRO A 97 -15.43 19.89 2.39
N GLY A 98 -15.47 19.20 3.54
CA GLY A 98 -15.79 19.80 4.83
C GLY A 98 -14.55 20.33 5.56
N PRO A 99 -14.75 21.08 6.65
CA PRO A 99 -13.64 21.40 7.54
C PRO A 99 -13.12 20.11 8.17
N HIS A 100 -11.82 19.86 8.05
CA HIS A 100 -11.18 18.79 8.80
C HIS A 100 -11.41 19.02 10.28
N MET A 101 -11.82 17.99 11.00
CA MET A 101 -12.22 18.04 12.41
C MET A 101 -10.99 18.18 13.30
N ALA A 102 -10.31 19.32 13.16
CA ALA A 102 -9.13 19.68 13.93
C ALA A 102 -9.46 19.68 15.43
N ARG A 103 -9.00 18.63 16.12
CA ARG A 103 -8.76 18.60 17.57
C ARG A 103 -10.00 18.63 18.46
N GLY A 104 -10.93 17.69 18.29
CA GLY A 104 -11.73 17.19 19.42
C GLY A 104 -13.25 17.35 19.37
N HIS A 105 -13.86 17.53 18.19
CA HIS A 105 -15.32 17.73 18.07
C HIS A 105 -16.11 16.63 17.33
N GLY A 106 -15.58 15.41 17.21
CA GLY A 106 -16.41 14.22 17.48
C GLY A 106 -16.65 13.18 16.38
N ASN A 107 -16.15 13.30 15.15
CA ASN A 107 -16.11 12.18 14.20
C ASN A 107 -15.18 12.50 13.02
N VAL A 108 -14.08 11.75 12.83
CA VAL A 108 -13.17 11.87 11.67
C VAL A 108 -13.42 10.77 10.62
N ASN A 109 -14.51 10.01 10.76
CA ASN A 109 -14.82 8.86 9.92
C ASN A 109 -15.73 9.26 8.74
N LEU A 110 -15.50 10.44 8.17
CA LEU A 110 -16.19 10.96 6.99
C LEU A 110 -15.17 11.20 5.88
N GLY A 111 -15.56 10.97 4.62
CA GLY A 111 -14.67 11.15 3.47
C GLY A 111 -14.31 9.84 2.79
N ALA A 112 -13.05 9.68 2.38
CA ALA A 112 -12.57 8.52 1.63
C ALA A 112 -12.69 7.21 2.43
N TRP A 113 -13.57 6.33 1.97
CA TRP A 113 -13.82 5.01 2.55
C TRP A 113 -12.97 3.94 1.88
N GLY A 114 -13.06 3.78 0.56
CA GLY A 114 -12.37 2.72 -0.17
C GLY A 114 -11.38 3.27 -1.19
N VAL A 115 -10.37 2.46 -1.51
CA VAL A 115 -9.42 2.70 -2.61
C VAL A 115 -9.19 1.39 -3.37
N ASP A 116 -9.11 1.47 -4.70
CA ASP A 116 -8.61 0.39 -5.56
C ASP A 116 -7.70 0.94 -6.65
N VAL A 117 -6.77 0.12 -7.13
CA VAL A 117 -5.74 0.49 -8.09
C VAL A 117 -5.61 -0.56 -9.19
N ARG A 118 -5.88 -0.15 -10.43
CA ARG A 118 -5.75 -1.03 -11.59
C ARG A 118 -4.32 -1.09 -12.11
N ASN A 119 -3.79 -2.30 -12.21
CA ASN A 119 -2.43 -2.57 -12.70
C ASN A 119 -2.21 -2.12 -14.15
N ALA A 120 -3.19 -2.34 -15.02
CA ALA A 120 -3.04 -2.17 -16.47
C ALA A 120 -2.69 -0.74 -16.91
N ASP A 121 -3.21 0.28 -16.22
CA ASP A 121 -3.12 1.68 -16.65
C ASP A 121 -3.03 2.71 -15.51
N GLY A 122 -2.85 2.22 -14.27
CA GLY A 122 -2.66 3.05 -13.09
C GLY A 122 -3.90 3.83 -12.68
N LEU A 123 -5.09 3.43 -13.13
CA LEU A 123 -6.34 4.00 -12.65
C LEU A 123 -6.45 3.76 -11.14
N ILE A 124 -6.55 4.85 -10.39
CA ILE A 124 -6.85 4.85 -8.96
C ILE A 124 -8.30 5.28 -8.80
N VAL A 125 -9.09 4.51 -8.07
CA VAL A 125 -10.47 4.87 -7.73
C VAL A 125 -10.60 5.01 -6.23
N VAL A 126 -11.30 6.06 -5.79
CA VAL A 126 -11.58 6.31 -4.37
C VAL A 126 -13.07 6.51 -4.20
N SER A 127 -13.69 5.76 -3.30
CA SER A 127 -15.07 6.00 -2.88
C SER A 127 -15.08 6.88 -1.64
N ASP A 128 -15.62 8.09 -1.78
CA ASP A 128 -15.82 9.04 -0.71
C ASP A 128 -17.30 9.03 -0.28
N MET A 129 -17.56 8.87 1.00
CA MET A 129 -18.93 8.78 1.55
C MET A 129 -19.70 10.10 1.46
N VAL A 130 -19.01 11.21 1.19
CA VAL A 130 -19.53 12.57 1.23
C VAL A 130 -19.52 13.19 -0.16
N SER A 131 -18.40 13.10 -0.89
CA SER A 131 -18.23 13.73 -2.21
C SER A 131 -18.42 12.79 -3.40
N GLY A 132 -18.53 11.47 -3.18
CA GLY A 132 -18.84 10.47 -4.21
C GLY A 132 -17.61 9.72 -4.75
N LEU A 133 -17.65 9.30 -6.01
CA LEU A 133 -16.57 8.52 -6.63
C LEU A 133 -15.54 9.44 -7.29
N TRP A 134 -14.27 9.22 -6.97
CA TRP A 134 -13.13 9.91 -7.56
C TRP A 134 -12.28 8.96 -8.40
N THR A 135 -11.72 9.47 -9.48
CA THR A 135 -10.78 8.75 -10.34
C THR A 135 -9.51 9.56 -10.51
N PHE A 136 -8.35 8.94 -10.30
CA PHE A 136 -7.05 9.60 -10.41
C PHE A 136 -6.10 8.85 -11.33
N LYS A 137 -5.13 9.60 -11.85
CA LYS A 137 -3.84 9.08 -12.32
C LYS A 137 -2.74 9.81 -11.55
N MET A 138 -1.75 9.07 -11.09
CA MET A 138 -0.59 9.64 -10.41
C MET A 138 0.56 9.81 -11.40
N GLU A 139 1.17 11.00 -11.42
CA GLU A 139 2.37 11.25 -12.22
C GLU A 139 3.48 10.26 -11.80
N GLY A 140 4.20 9.69 -12.78
CA GLY A 140 5.22 8.68 -12.52
C GLY A 140 4.67 7.28 -12.18
N PHE A 141 3.36 7.07 -12.22
CA PHE A 141 2.72 5.76 -12.03
C PHE A 141 1.73 5.46 -13.17
N PRO A 142 2.24 5.03 -14.35
CA PRO A 142 1.40 4.72 -15.51
C PRO A 142 0.63 3.39 -15.38
N GLY A 143 0.86 2.64 -14.31
CA GLY A 143 0.40 1.27 -14.09
C GLY A 143 1.34 0.54 -13.15
N TRP A 144 1.05 -0.73 -12.90
CA TRP A 144 1.87 -1.58 -12.05
C TRP A 144 2.08 -2.96 -12.65
N ASP A 145 3.34 -3.40 -12.62
CA ASP A 145 3.77 -4.73 -12.97
C ASP A 145 4.93 -5.10 -12.04
N GLY A 146 4.79 -6.20 -11.30
CA GLY A 146 5.81 -6.63 -10.34
C GLY A 146 7.20 -6.79 -10.97
N ARG A 147 7.27 -7.17 -12.26
CA ARG A 147 8.53 -7.40 -12.97
C ARG A 147 9.39 -6.15 -13.09
N ASN A 148 8.77 -4.97 -13.17
CA ASN A 148 9.49 -3.69 -13.20
C ASN A 148 10.20 -3.40 -11.87
N TRP A 149 9.81 -4.10 -10.80
CA TRP A 149 10.29 -3.92 -9.44
C TRP A 149 11.08 -5.11 -8.90
N SER A 150 11.41 -6.09 -9.76
CA SER A 150 11.97 -7.39 -9.31
C SER A 150 11.06 -8.14 -8.32
N MET A 151 9.75 -7.92 -8.43
CA MET A 151 8.71 -8.55 -7.62
C MET A 151 7.92 -9.57 -8.46
N PRO A 152 7.29 -10.59 -7.82
CA PRO A 152 6.28 -11.38 -8.51
C PRO A 152 5.16 -10.49 -9.05
N ASN A 153 4.61 -10.79 -10.23
CA ASN A 153 3.52 -10.01 -10.79
C ASN A 153 2.17 -10.41 -10.15
N ILE A 154 2.06 -10.19 -8.85
CA ILE A 154 0.86 -10.43 -8.04
C ILE A 154 0.64 -9.21 -7.14
N SER A 155 -0.61 -8.79 -7.03
CA SER A 155 -1.03 -7.75 -6.09
C SER A 155 -2.30 -8.21 -5.37
N SER A 156 -2.85 -7.38 -4.49
CA SER A 156 -4.20 -7.61 -3.92
C SER A 156 -5.27 -7.74 -5.00
N ALA A 157 -5.12 -7.05 -6.14
CA ALA A 157 -5.84 -7.41 -7.37
C ALA A 157 -5.11 -8.55 -8.09
N GLN A 158 -5.76 -9.71 -8.22
CA GLN A 158 -5.22 -10.88 -8.90
C GLN A 158 -5.34 -10.74 -10.43
N ASP A 159 -4.28 -11.11 -11.15
CA ASP A 159 -4.32 -11.33 -12.60
C ASP A 159 -4.94 -12.71 -12.86
N TRP A 160 -6.27 -12.76 -12.93
CA TRP A 160 -7.03 -14.00 -13.13
C TRP A 160 -6.81 -14.62 -14.51
N ASP A 161 -6.49 -13.80 -15.51
CA ASP A 161 -6.36 -14.24 -16.90
C ASP A 161 -5.00 -14.90 -17.16
N ASN A 162 -3.93 -14.40 -16.52
CA ASN A 162 -2.57 -14.89 -16.76
C ASN A 162 -1.94 -15.62 -15.56
N GLY A 163 -2.54 -15.51 -14.37
CA GLY A 163 -2.01 -16.03 -13.11
C GLY A 163 -0.74 -15.31 -12.64
N PRO A 164 -0.32 -15.56 -11.38
CA PRO A 164 0.95 -15.02 -10.87
C PRO A 164 2.12 -15.64 -11.63
N ARG A 165 2.80 -14.85 -12.47
CA ARG A 165 4.08 -15.24 -13.08
C ARG A 165 5.22 -14.72 -12.18
N GLY A 166 6.15 -15.61 -11.83
CA GLY A 166 7.28 -15.27 -10.96
C GLY A 166 8.27 -14.28 -11.60
N PRO A 167 9.20 -13.71 -10.80
CA PRO A 167 10.29 -12.90 -11.33
C PRO A 167 11.08 -13.71 -12.37
N GLN A 168 11.32 -13.13 -13.55
CA GLN A 168 12.24 -13.74 -14.52
C GLN A 168 13.65 -13.70 -13.91
N PRO A 169 14.43 -14.80 -13.96
CA PRO A 169 15.82 -14.77 -13.56
C PRO A 169 16.56 -13.65 -14.31
N ARG A 170 17.38 -12.86 -13.61
CA ARG A 170 18.32 -11.97 -14.29
C ARG A 170 19.16 -12.84 -15.22
N THR A 171 19.15 -12.56 -16.52
CA THR A 171 20.13 -13.13 -17.45
C THR A 171 21.50 -12.67 -17.00
N THR A 172 22.23 -13.52 -16.26
CA THR A 172 23.67 -13.38 -16.19
C THR A 172 24.18 -13.69 -17.59
N SER A 173 24.77 -12.70 -18.24
CA SER A 173 25.60 -12.95 -19.41
C SER A 173 26.87 -13.65 -18.92
N ASP A 174 26.76 -14.91 -18.55
CA ASP A 174 27.95 -15.74 -18.34
C ASP A 174 28.46 -16.11 -19.72
N GLY A 175 29.52 -15.38 -20.09
CA GLY A 175 30.25 -15.53 -21.32
C GLY A 175 30.68 -16.98 -21.55
N GLU A 176 30.62 -17.34 -22.82
CA GLU A 176 31.09 -18.59 -23.41
C GLU A 176 32.38 -19.11 -22.76
N LYS A 177 32.33 -20.35 -22.28
CA LYS A 177 33.47 -21.25 -22.37
C LYS A 177 33.06 -22.44 -23.22
N GLY A 178 33.47 -22.40 -24.48
CA GLY A 178 33.41 -23.53 -25.42
C GLY A 178 34.75 -23.68 -26.12
N ASN A 179 35.42 -24.80 -25.83
CA ASN A 179 36.57 -25.46 -26.48
C ASN A 179 37.76 -24.63 -26.97
#